data_AF-A0A934AJC3-F1
#
_entry.id   AF-A0A934AJC3-F1
#
_cell.length_a   1.000
_cell.length_b   1.000
_cell.length_c   1.000
_cell.angle_alpha   90.00
_cell.angle_beta   90.00
_cell.angle_gamma   90.00
#
_symmetry.space_group_name_H-M   'P 1'
#
loop_
_entity.id
_entity.type
_entity.pdbx_description
1 polymer ?
#
loop_
_entity_poly.entity_id
_entity_poly.type
_entity_poly.pdbx_seq_one_letter_code
_entity_poly.pdbx_strand_id
1 'polypeptide(L)'
;MKIAWAVGLGLAAGAWASASGRQAGGAMPQADPALRYQAFCERQSGTFVTGSVLNTSGEDYVVDGFVSFGFETERYMTFPGLTVFATAFIPAGKKIQVAQASLPFSLEPRDRCVFDVSGAIGKL
;
A
#
# COMPACT_ATOMS: atom_id res chain seq x y z
N MET A 1 -51.59 12.02 40.48
CA MET A 1 -52.61 10.96 40.55
C MET A 1 -52.75 10.33 39.17
N LYS A 2 -52.57 8.99 39.06
CA LYS A 2 -53.24 7.99 38.17
C LYS A 2 -53.44 8.36 36.67
N ILE A 3 -53.06 7.63 35.60
CA ILE A 3 -52.86 6.20 35.23
C ILE A 3 -52.17 6.24 33.82
N ALA A 4 -51.01 5.63 33.57
CA ALA A 4 -50.72 4.26 33.06
C ALA A 4 -51.04 3.94 31.57
N TRP A 5 -49.96 3.72 30.82
CA TRP A 5 -49.65 2.71 29.78
C TRP A 5 -50.66 2.27 28.68
N ALA A 6 -50.19 2.28 27.43
CA ALA A 6 -50.52 1.25 26.44
C ALA A 6 -49.27 0.89 25.62
N VAL A 7 -48.87 -0.37 25.75
CA VAL A 7 -47.75 -1.04 25.08
C VAL A 7 -48.24 -1.53 23.72
N GLY A 8 -47.55 -1.16 22.64
CA GLY A 8 -47.73 -1.74 21.31
C GLY A 8 -46.59 -2.72 21.01
N LEU A 9 -46.81 -4.01 21.29
CA LEU A 9 -45.98 -5.12 20.81
C LEU A 9 -46.27 -5.35 19.33
N GLY A 10 -45.28 -5.12 18.45
CA GLY A 10 -45.27 -5.61 17.08
C GLY A 10 -44.13 -6.61 16.92
N LEU A 11 -44.44 -7.91 17.02
CA LEU A 11 -43.52 -9.00 16.71
C LEU A 11 -43.87 -9.59 15.34
N ALA A 12 -42.82 -9.80 14.56
CA ALA A 12 -42.55 -10.99 13.74
C ALA A 12 -42.27 -10.76 12.24
N ALA A 13 -41.24 -11.50 11.84
CA ALA A 13 -41.01 -12.13 10.54
C ALA A 13 -40.24 -11.34 9.47
N GLY A 14 -38.91 -11.52 9.52
CA GLY A 14 -38.25 -12.29 8.47
C GLY A 14 -38.03 -11.61 7.12
N ALA A 15 -36.84 -11.01 6.96
CA ALA A 15 -36.13 -11.01 5.69
C ALA A 15 -34.63 -11.01 5.97
N TRP A 16 -34.02 -12.20 5.91
CA TRP A 16 -32.58 -12.33 5.71
C TRP A 16 -32.33 -11.96 4.26
N ALA A 17 -31.83 -10.74 4.02
CA ALA A 17 -31.29 -10.35 2.72
C ALA A 17 -29.80 -10.08 2.90
N SER A 18 -29.05 -10.90 2.20
CA SER A 18 -27.61 -11.08 2.26
C SER A 18 -26.80 -9.81 2.03
N ALA A 19 -25.62 -9.83 2.62
CA ALA A 19 -24.48 -8.98 2.31
C ALA A 19 -24.30 -8.69 0.81
N SER A 20 -24.05 -7.43 0.48
CA SER A 20 -22.94 -7.04 -0.42
C SER A 20 -23.04 -5.54 -0.67
N GLY A 21 -21.96 -4.82 -0.33
CA GLY A 21 -21.86 -3.41 -0.66
C GLY A 21 -21.09 -2.60 0.37
N ARG A 22 -19.94 -3.10 0.84
CA ARG A 22 -18.86 -2.20 1.21
C ARG A 22 -18.61 -1.33 -0.02
N GLN A 23 -19.15 -0.11 -0.06
CA GLN A 23 -18.46 0.96 -0.76
C GLN A 23 -17.25 1.34 0.11
N ALA A 24 -16.32 0.40 0.21
CA ALA A 24 -14.91 0.72 0.26
C ALA A 24 -14.57 1.19 -1.15
N GLY A 25 -15.06 2.39 -1.49
CA GLY A 25 -14.38 3.19 -2.50
C GLY A 25 -13.00 3.38 -1.92
N GLY A 26 -12.04 2.60 -2.42
CA GLY A 26 -10.65 2.73 -2.05
C GLY A 26 -10.23 4.15 -2.38
N ALA A 27 -10.29 5.02 -1.38
CA ALA A 27 -9.31 6.07 -1.25
C ALA A 27 -7.99 5.31 -1.10
N MET A 28 -7.34 5.01 -2.23
CA MET A 28 -5.89 4.85 -2.21
C MET A 28 -5.38 6.05 -1.42
N PRO A 29 -4.55 5.86 -0.39
CA PRO A 29 -3.89 6.96 0.29
C PRO A 29 -3.29 7.83 -0.80
N GLN A 30 -3.91 8.97 -1.03
CA GLN A 30 -3.45 9.93 -2.02
C GLN A 30 -2.11 10.37 -1.45
N ALA A 31 -1.01 9.96 -2.10
CA ALA A 31 0.35 10.29 -1.70
C ALA A 31 0.33 11.75 -1.25
N ASP A 32 0.59 12.00 0.03
CA ASP A 32 0.47 13.34 0.58
C ASP A 32 1.36 14.25 -0.29
N PRO A 33 0.78 15.21 -1.03
CA PRO A 33 1.52 16.01 -1.99
C PRO A 33 2.60 16.87 -1.30
N ALA A 34 2.64 16.91 0.03
CA ALA A 34 3.69 17.52 0.83
C ALA A 34 4.95 16.64 1.00
N LEU A 35 4.89 15.33 0.76
CA LEU A 35 6.05 14.45 0.93
C LEU A 35 7.00 14.55 -0.27
N ARG A 36 8.20 15.09 -0.02
CA ARG A 36 9.25 15.23 -1.03
C ARG A 36 10.25 14.07 -0.96
N TYR A 37 10.02 13.02 -1.75
CA TYR A 37 10.92 11.88 -1.85
C TYR A 37 11.04 11.35 -3.29
N GLN A 38 12.03 10.50 -3.53
CA GLN A 38 12.16 9.71 -4.75
C GLN A 38 12.28 8.23 -4.37
N ALA A 39 11.52 7.38 -5.03
CA ALA A 39 11.60 5.93 -4.87
C ALA A 39 12.41 5.31 -6.01
N PHE A 40 13.23 4.31 -5.67
CA PHE A 40 14.08 3.59 -6.61
C PHE A 40 13.81 2.10 -6.48
N CYS A 41 13.67 1.44 -7.63
CA CYS A 41 13.80 0.00 -7.71
C CYS A 41 15.10 -0.36 -8.40
N GLU A 42 15.92 -1.16 -7.74
CA GLU A 42 17.18 -1.66 -8.26
C GLU A 42 17.13 -3.18 -8.37
N ARG A 43 17.51 -3.71 -9.53
CA ARG A 43 17.69 -5.15 -9.73
C ARG A 43 19.09 -5.52 -9.27
N GLN A 44 19.18 -6.34 -8.23
CA GLN A 44 20.47 -6.84 -7.73
C GLN A 44 20.93 -8.06 -8.53
N SER A 45 19.98 -8.87 -9.01
CA SER A 45 20.22 -10.00 -9.91
C SER A 45 18.98 -10.25 -10.77
N GLY A 46 18.99 -11.31 -11.58
CA GLY A 46 17.81 -11.70 -12.38
C GLY A 46 16.56 -11.98 -11.54
N THR A 47 16.71 -12.34 -10.26
CA THR A 47 15.60 -12.74 -9.37
C THR A 47 15.51 -11.92 -8.09
N PHE A 48 16.38 -10.93 -7.86
CA PHE A 48 16.34 -10.11 -6.63
C PHE A 48 16.21 -8.63 -6.94
N VAL A 49 15.34 -7.97 -6.18
CA VAL A 49 15.12 -6.53 -6.27
C VAL A 49 15.21 -5.86 -4.92
N THR A 50 15.69 -4.62 -4.94
CA THR A 50 15.83 -3.74 -3.78
C THR A 50 15.04 -2.47 -4.02
N GLY A 51 14.21 -2.10 -3.05
CA GLY A 51 13.46 -0.86 -3.02
C GLY A 51 14.14 0.13 -2.08
N SER A 52 14.46 1.32 -2.57
CA SER A 52 15.07 2.39 -1.78
C SER A 52 14.28 3.69 -1.90
N VAL A 53 14.35 4.52 -0.87
CA VAL A 53 13.74 5.85 -0.85
C VAL A 53 14.81 6.89 -0.52
N LEU A 54 14.92 7.92 -1.37
CA LEU A 54 15.66 9.14 -1.07
C LEU A 54 14.70 10.20 -0.54
N ASN A 55 14.91 10.60 0.70
CA ASN A 55 14.24 11.77 1.25
C ASN A 55 14.92 13.04 0.70
N THR A 56 14.15 13.85 -0.03
CA THR A 56 14.63 15.11 -0.64
C THR A 56 14.14 16.35 0.12
N SER A 57 13.52 16.13 1.28
CA SER A 57 13.06 17.18 2.18
C SER A 57 14.08 17.47 3.29
N GLY A 58 13.74 18.44 4.15
CA GLY A 58 14.44 18.71 5.41
C GLY A 58 13.79 18.07 6.63
N GLU A 59 12.75 17.24 6.47
CA GLU A 59 12.03 16.55 7.55
C GLU A 59 12.36 15.06 7.51
N ASP A 60 12.26 14.38 8.65
CA ASP A 60 12.43 12.93 8.71
C ASP A 60 11.13 12.19 8.39
N TYR A 61 11.24 11.05 7.71
CA TYR A 61 10.10 10.22 7.33
C TYR A 61 10.20 8.81 7.92
N VAL A 62 9.07 8.14 7.99
CA VAL A 62 8.96 6.71 8.30
C VAL A 62 8.23 6.00 7.17
N VAL A 63 8.70 4.81 6.81
CA VAL A 63 7.89 3.81 6.12
C VAL A 63 7.44 2.81 7.16
N ASP A 64 6.14 2.59 7.27
CA ASP A 64 5.58 1.53 8.09
C ASP A 64 4.31 0.99 7.43
N GLY A 65 4.43 -0.14 6.73
CA GLY A 65 3.30 -0.73 6.01
C GLY A 65 3.69 -1.54 4.79
N PHE A 66 2.70 -1.79 3.94
CA PHE A 66 2.89 -2.55 2.70
C PHE A 66 3.43 -1.67 1.59
N VAL A 67 4.56 -2.08 1.02
CA VAL A 67 5.20 -1.46 -0.14
C VAL A 67 5.15 -2.44 -1.32
N SER A 68 5.17 -1.92 -2.55
CA SER A 68 4.99 -2.74 -3.74
C SER A 68 6.11 -2.56 -4.76
N PHE A 69 6.53 -3.68 -5.35
CA PHE A 69 7.34 -3.72 -6.55
C PHE A 69 6.44 -4.03 -7.74
N GLY A 70 6.42 -3.16 -8.74
CA GLY A 70 5.76 -3.38 -10.01
C GLY A 70 6.77 -3.62 -11.13
N PHE A 71 6.43 -4.50 -12.07
CA PHE A 71 7.30 -4.85 -13.19
C PHE A 71 6.60 -4.60 -14.52
N GLU A 72 7.23 -3.83 -15.40
CA GLU A 72 6.80 -3.68 -16.79
C GLU A 72 7.67 -4.60 -17.64
N THR A 73 7.05 -5.61 -18.24
CA THR A 73 7.76 -6.69 -18.93
C THR A 73 6.96 -7.11 -20.15
N GLU A 74 7.65 -7.31 -21.28
CA GLU A 74 7.02 -7.68 -22.56
C GLU A 74 6.49 -9.12 -22.54
N ARG A 75 6.96 -9.95 -21.60
CA ARG A 75 6.66 -11.40 -21.57
C ARG A 75 5.35 -11.75 -20.87
N TYR A 76 4.81 -10.84 -20.06
CA TYR A 76 3.62 -11.11 -19.28
C TYR A 76 2.49 -10.20 -19.75
N MET A 77 1.33 -10.80 -20.07
CA MET A 77 0.11 -10.04 -20.43
C MET A 77 -0.46 -9.24 -19.25
N THR A 78 0.02 -9.51 -18.04
CA THR A 78 -0.34 -8.84 -16.78
C THR A 78 0.92 -8.31 -16.12
N PHE A 79 0.90 -7.05 -15.66
CA PHE A 79 1.96 -6.46 -14.85
C PHE A 79 2.16 -7.29 -13.57
N PRO A 80 3.23 -8.09 -13.46
CA PRO A 80 3.49 -8.78 -12.21
C PRO A 80 3.82 -7.73 -11.15
N GLY A 81 3.35 -7.98 -9.93
CA GLY A 81 3.62 -7.16 -8.77
C GLY A 81 3.90 -8.01 -7.55
N LEU A 82 4.72 -7.49 -6.65
CA LEU A 82 5.00 -8.11 -5.36
C LEU A 82 4.85 -7.09 -4.26
N THR A 83 4.02 -7.40 -3.27
CA THR A 83 3.82 -6.56 -2.10
C THR A 83 4.52 -7.19 -0.90
N VAL A 84 5.28 -6.40 -0.15
CA VAL A 84 5.98 -6.82 1.06
C VAL A 84 5.72 -5.82 2.19
N PHE A 85 5.75 -6.28 3.43
CA PHE A 85 5.69 -5.39 4.58
C PHE A 85 7.09 -4.82 4.84
N ALA A 86 7.19 -3.52 5.10
CA ALA A 86 8.44 -2.83 5.38
C ALA A 86 8.28 -1.82 6.51
N THR A 87 9.32 -1.73 7.35
CA THR A 87 9.44 -0.69 8.37
C THR A 87 10.84 -0.08 8.26
N ALA A 88 10.93 1.24 8.04
CA ALA A 88 12.20 1.93 7.87
C ALA A 88 12.12 3.40 8.30
N PHE A 89 13.15 3.88 8.98
CA PHE A 89 13.36 5.30 9.23
C PHE A 89 14.16 5.92 8.07
N ILE A 90 13.70 7.06 7.55
CA ILE A 90 14.30 7.74 6.40
C ILE A 90 14.68 9.18 6.81
N PRO A 91 15.93 9.40 7.26
CA PRO A 91 16.38 10.72 7.66
C PRO A 91 16.34 11.73 6.51
N ALA A 92 16.20 13.01 6.86
CA ALA A 92 16.27 14.12 5.92
C ALA A 92 17.54 14.05 5.04
N GLY A 93 17.36 14.19 3.73
CA GLY A 93 18.46 14.17 2.75
C GLY A 93 19.16 12.81 2.56
N LYS A 94 18.64 11.70 3.12
CA LYS A 94 19.27 10.37 3.01
C LYS A 94 18.51 9.43 2.09
N LYS A 95 19.26 8.56 1.40
CA LYS A 95 18.74 7.38 0.69
C LYS A 95 18.86 6.16 1.59
N ILE A 96 17.74 5.50 1.84
CA ILE A 96 17.65 4.30 2.68
C ILE A 96 17.05 3.16 1.86
N GLN A 97 17.63 1.97 2.01
CA GLN A 97 17.02 0.74 1.53
C GLN A 97 15.83 0.40 2.44
N VAL A 98 14.63 0.33 1.86
CA VAL A 98 13.37 0.13 2.58
C VAL A 98 12.94 -1.34 2.51
N ALA A 99 13.13 -1.99 1.37
CA ALA A 99 12.69 -3.36 1.16
C ALA A 99 13.63 -4.11 0.22
N GLN A 100 13.63 -5.44 0.36
CA GLN A 100 14.25 -6.35 -0.59
C GLN A 100 13.33 -7.54 -0.79
N ALA A 101 13.28 -8.06 -2.01
CA ALA A 101 12.47 -9.22 -2.31
C ALA A 101 13.10 -10.14 -3.34
N SER A 102 12.79 -11.43 -3.21
CA SER A 102 13.06 -12.46 -4.21
C SER A 102 11.84 -12.62 -5.12
N LEU A 103 12.09 -12.69 -6.42
CA LEU A 103 11.06 -12.84 -7.44
C LEU A 103 10.91 -14.31 -7.81
N PRO A 104 9.67 -14.79 -8.02
CA PRO A 104 9.42 -16.15 -8.50
C PRO A 104 9.71 -16.31 -10.01
N PHE A 105 10.20 -15.27 -10.67
CA PHE A 105 10.55 -15.23 -12.08
C PHE A 105 11.81 -14.39 -12.31
N SER A 106 12.41 -14.54 -13.48
CA SER A 106 13.60 -13.78 -13.87
C SER A 106 13.24 -12.55 -14.71
N LEU A 107 13.77 -11.39 -14.32
CA LEU A 107 13.71 -10.16 -15.10
C LEU A 107 14.77 -10.14 -16.19
N GLU A 108 14.40 -9.71 -17.40
CA GLU A 108 15.34 -9.42 -18.49
C GLU A 108 15.93 -8.03 -18.34
N PRO A 109 17.11 -7.75 -18.93
CA PRO A 109 17.74 -6.43 -18.86
C PRO A 109 16.83 -5.28 -19.30
N ARG A 110 15.90 -5.52 -20.22
CA ARG A 110 14.93 -4.53 -20.74
C ARG A 110 13.70 -4.32 -19.85
N ASP A 111 13.40 -5.25 -18.94
CA ASP A 111 12.25 -5.11 -18.05
C ASP A 111 12.46 -3.92 -17.11
N ARG A 112 11.38 -3.18 -16.84
CA ARG A 112 11.40 -2.04 -15.92
C ARG A 112 10.88 -2.46 -14.56
N CYS A 113 11.54 -2.00 -13.50
CA CYS A 113 11.03 -2.12 -12.14
C CYS A 113 10.61 -0.76 -11.58
N VAL A 114 9.48 -0.74 -10.89
CA VAL A 114 8.93 0.41 -10.18
C VAL A 114 8.76 0.02 -8.71
N PHE A 115 9.18 0.89 -7.79
CA PHE A 115 8.98 0.70 -6.36
C PHE A 115 8.00 1.76 -5.85
N ASP A 116 6.90 1.31 -5.26
CA ASP A 116 5.86 2.17 -4.71
C ASP A 116 5.80 2.02 -3.19
N VAL A 117 5.92 3.16 -2.51
CA VAL A 117 5.87 3.32 -1.05
C VAL A 117 4.76 4.28 -0.61
N SER A 118 3.99 4.82 -1.55
CA SER A 118 3.05 5.93 -1.31
C SER A 118 2.01 5.64 -0.23
N GLY A 119 1.56 4.40 -0.12
CA GLY A 119 0.61 3.96 0.91
C GLY A 119 1.21 3.65 2.29
N ALA A 120 2.54 3.69 2.42
CA ALA A 120 3.25 3.30 3.65
C ALA A 120 4.22 4.35 4.18
N ILE A 121 4.51 5.41 3.42
CA ILE A 121 5.41 6.50 3.82
C ILE A 121 4.66 7.66 4.47
N GLY A 122 5.19 8.19 5.56
CA GLY A 122 4.65 9.35 6.27
C GLY A 122 5.73 10.17 6.97
N LYS A 123 5.38 11.37 7.44
CA LYS A 123 6.25 12.16 8.33
C LYS A 123 6.33 11.50 9.70
N LEU A 124 7.48 11.64 10.34
CA LEU A 124 7.68 11.21 11.73
C LEU A 124 7.16 12.24 12.73
#